data_AF-A0A9X3ERS1-F1
#
_entry.id   AF-A0A9X3ERS1-F1
#
_cell.length_a   1.000
_cell.length_b   1.000
_cell.length_c   1.000
_cell.angle_alpha   90.00
_cell.angle_beta   90.00
_cell.angle_gamma   90.00
#
_symmetry.space_group_name_H-M   'P 1'
#
loop_
_entity.id
_entity.type
_entity.pdbx_description
1 polymer ?
#
loop_
_entity_poly.entity_id
_entity_poly.type
_entity_poly.pdbx_seq_one_letter_code
_entity_poly.pdbx_strand_id
1 'polypeptide(L)'
;MARSKTSKWVSLGLAATVGIGAYEFGLFDCASTDGVQHLANQVWIERLPQNDRDQIHHLVLLEQGRDRFGGFGKSSQWRHFLEIFAWHREQNRLTLHLPQDRVRLDMEARVWECEGEAPAPFELCLELKSERHTSRYYSRFDWVIEGGKAPHIEGLPELAPHAAPALPEGLEFTPDADAQALLAR
;
A
#
# COMPACT_ATOMS: atom_id res chain seq x y z
N MET A 1 -75.91 24.96 -10.99
CA MET A 1 -74.80 24.46 -11.82
C MET A 1 -73.48 24.72 -11.09
N ALA A 2 -72.68 23.64 -10.91
CA ALA A 2 -71.22 23.55 -10.72
C ALA A 2 -70.47 24.57 -9.81
N ARG A 3 -69.99 24.11 -8.64
CA ARG A 3 -68.56 23.77 -8.27
C ARG A 3 -67.73 24.97 -7.77
N SER A 4 -67.50 25.11 -6.45
CA SER A 4 -66.29 24.71 -5.66
C SER A 4 -64.99 25.43 -6.12
N LYS A 5 -64.16 26.06 -5.28
CA LYS A 5 -63.51 25.53 -4.07
C LYS A 5 -62.78 26.64 -3.29
N THR A 6 -62.76 26.50 -1.98
CA THR A 6 -62.02 27.25 -0.95
C THR A 6 -60.57 26.76 -0.79
N SER A 7 -59.64 27.63 -0.37
CA SER A 7 -58.79 27.50 0.85
C SER A 7 -57.76 28.65 0.86
N LYS A 8 -57.68 29.55 1.85
CA LYS A 8 -57.25 29.42 3.25
C LYS A 8 -55.93 28.66 3.43
N TRP A 9 -54.85 29.43 3.60
CA TRP A 9 -53.65 28.98 4.31
C TRP A 9 -53.39 29.95 5.47
N VAL A 10 -53.38 29.37 6.65
CA VAL A 10 -53.16 29.96 7.97
C VAL A 10 -51.70 29.72 8.32
N SER A 11 -51.02 30.77 8.79
CA SER A 11 -49.70 30.72 9.40
C SER A 11 -49.74 30.02 10.74
N LEU A 12 -48.80 29.12 11.06
CA LEU A 12 -48.28 28.94 12.42
C LEU A 12 -46.99 28.11 12.42
N GLY A 13 -46.07 28.47 13.31
CA GLY A 13 -44.68 28.02 13.31
C GLY A 13 -44.40 26.66 13.92
N LEU A 14 -43.10 26.33 13.99
CA LEU A 14 -42.50 25.21 14.71
C LEU A 14 -41.12 25.69 15.20
N ALA A 15 -40.91 25.93 16.50
CA ALA A 15 -40.67 24.98 17.58
C ALA A 15 -39.24 24.41 17.57
N ALA A 16 -38.43 24.93 18.49
CA ALA A 16 -37.16 24.35 18.90
C ALA A 16 -37.43 23.17 19.85
N THR A 17 -36.86 22.00 19.53
CA THR A 17 -36.86 20.84 20.42
C THR A 17 -35.43 20.33 20.59
N VAL A 18 -34.89 20.52 21.79
CA VAL A 18 -33.78 19.76 22.35
C VAL A 18 -34.37 18.50 22.98
N GLY A 19 -33.92 17.31 22.57
CA GLY A 19 -34.34 16.05 23.19
C GLY A 19 -33.96 14.78 22.40
N ILE A 20 -32.81 14.22 22.76
CA ILE A 20 -32.44 12.78 22.84
C ILE A 20 -33.12 11.81 21.83
N GLY A 21 -32.31 11.23 20.93
CA GLY A 21 -32.57 9.93 20.30
C GLY A 21 -32.64 9.92 18.77
N ALA A 22 -31.49 10.02 18.10
CA ALA A 22 -31.32 9.61 16.70
C ALA A 22 -30.13 8.66 16.62
N TYR A 23 -30.39 7.39 16.96
CA TYR A 23 -29.62 6.25 16.50
C TYR A 23 -29.90 6.12 15.00
N GLU A 24 -28.84 6.00 14.19
CA GLU A 24 -28.84 5.80 12.74
C GLU A 24 -29.32 6.99 11.87
N PHE A 25 -28.44 7.96 11.62
CA PHE A 25 -28.34 8.58 10.29
C PHE A 25 -26.91 9.10 10.07
N GLY A 26 -26.31 8.68 8.96
CA GLY A 26 -24.89 8.78 8.66
C GLY A 26 -24.31 10.19 8.71
N LEU A 27 -23.35 10.37 9.61
CA LEU A 27 -22.37 11.47 9.62
C LEU A 27 -20.96 10.93 9.29
N PHE A 28 -20.86 10.12 8.23
CA PHE A 28 -19.59 9.82 7.58
C PHE A 28 -19.65 10.30 6.13
N ASP A 29 -19.74 11.61 5.98
CA ASP A 29 -19.48 12.34 4.74
C ASP A 29 -18.73 13.58 5.23
N CYS A 30 -17.40 13.64 5.19
CA CYS A 30 -16.55 13.53 4.02
C CYS A 30 -15.30 12.70 4.33
N ALA A 31 -15.12 11.56 3.66
CA ALA A 31 -13.76 11.07 3.40
C ALA A 31 -13.16 12.07 2.40
N SER A 32 -12.26 12.94 2.89
CA SER A 32 -11.56 13.93 2.09
C SER A 32 -10.96 13.26 0.85
N THR A 33 -11.14 13.91 -0.30
CA THR A 33 -10.47 13.54 -1.56
C THR A 33 -8.93 13.54 -1.39
N ASP A 34 -8.41 14.12 -0.31
CA ASP A 34 -7.00 14.13 0.09
C ASP A 34 -6.49 12.76 0.58
N GLY A 35 -7.31 11.95 1.26
CA GLY A 35 -6.91 10.60 1.66
C GLY A 35 -6.56 9.70 0.48
N VAL A 36 -7.11 9.98 -0.71
CA VAL A 36 -6.80 9.24 -1.95
C VAL A 36 -5.37 9.55 -2.44
N GLN A 37 -4.86 10.76 -2.19
CA GLN A 37 -3.56 11.19 -2.69
C GLN A 37 -2.40 10.46 -2.01
N HIS A 38 -2.56 10.05 -0.75
CA HIS A 38 -1.46 9.48 0.04
C HIS A 38 -1.24 7.98 -0.14
N LEU A 39 -2.11 7.24 -0.86
CA LEU A 39 -1.91 5.78 -1.00
C LEU A 39 -0.64 5.44 -1.77
N ALA A 40 -0.44 6.08 -2.92
CA ALA A 40 0.70 5.84 -3.80
C ALA A 40 1.85 6.80 -3.48
N ASN A 41 3.06 6.41 -3.88
CA ASN A 41 4.31 7.15 -3.66
C ASN A 41 4.55 7.48 -2.18
N GLN A 42 4.20 6.54 -1.31
CA GLN A 42 4.30 6.67 0.13
C GLN A 42 4.86 5.37 0.72
N VAL A 43 5.75 5.48 1.71
CA VAL A 43 6.26 4.31 2.44
C VAL A 43 5.30 3.94 3.56
N TRP A 44 4.83 2.69 3.58
CA TRP A 44 3.91 2.18 4.59
C TRP A 44 4.58 1.09 5.42
N ILE A 45 4.46 1.15 6.76
CA ILE A 45 4.97 0.10 7.65
C ILE A 45 3.94 -0.29 8.71
N GLU A 46 3.97 -1.53 9.17
CA GLU A 46 3.06 -2.03 10.23
C GLU A 46 3.34 -1.38 11.60
N ARG A 47 4.61 -1.10 11.90
CA ARG A 47 5.05 -0.53 13.19
C ARG A 47 6.50 -0.05 13.08
N LEU A 48 6.93 0.77 14.04
CA LEU A 48 8.35 1.04 14.21
C LEU A 48 9.10 -0.21 14.72
N PRO A 49 10.30 -0.50 14.17
CA PRO A 49 11.16 -1.55 14.71
C PRO A 49 11.71 -1.12 16.06
N GLN A 50 11.79 -2.03 17.02
CA GLN A 50 12.34 -1.75 18.35
C GLN A 50 13.84 -2.03 18.45
N ASN A 51 14.37 -2.84 17.52
CA ASN A 51 15.79 -3.18 17.41
C ASN A 51 16.13 -3.52 15.94
N ASP A 52 17.40 -3.79 15.66
CA ASP A 52 17.94 -4.06 14.32
C ASP A 52 17.48 -5.40 13.70
N ARG A 53 17.05 -6.35 14.53
CA ARG A 53 16.60 -7.68 14.11
C ARG A 53 15.10 -7.78 13.92
N ASP A 54 14.35 -6.79 14.39
CA ASP A 54 12.90 -6.75 14.27
C ASP A 54 12.49 -6.77 12.80
N GLN A 55 11.76 -7.82 12.42
CA GLN A 55 11.07 -7.83 11.15
C GLN A 55 9.77 -7.06 11.25
N ILE A 56 9.63 -6.06 10.38
CA ILE A 56 8.40 -5.30 10.21
C ILE A 56 7.86 -5.53 8.81
N HIS A 57 6.54 -5.57 8.69
CA HIS A 57 5.91 -5.52 7.38
C HIS A 57 6.01 -4.14 6.78
N HIS A 58 6.35 -4.09 5.50
CA HIS A 58 6.43 -2.87 4.72
C HIS A 58 5.66 -3.05 3.42
N LEU A 59 5.12 -1.94 2.94
CA LEU A 59 4.36 -1.85 1.70
C LEU A 59 4.73 -0.52 1.03
N VAL A 60 4.94 -0.58 -0.28
CA VAL A 60 5.12 0.60 -1.11
C VAL A 60 4.31 0.39 -2.37
N LEU A 61 3.47 1.37 -2.71
CA LEU A 61 2.83 1.47 -4.02
C LEU A 61 3.44 2.65 -4.74
N LEU A 62 4.00 2.43 -5.92
CA LEU A 62 4.59 3.46 -6.77
C LEU A 62 3.68 3.72 -7.97
N GLU A 63 3.50 5.00 -8.26
CA GLU A 63 2.81 5.49 -9.47
C GLU A 63 3.70 6.51 -10.16
N GLN A 64 4.19 6.15 -11.35
CA GLN A 64 5.00 7.03 -12.19
C GLN A 64 4.45 7.04 -13.61
N GLY A 65 3.78 8.14 -13.99
CA GLY A 65 3.17 8.28 -15.30
C GLY A 65 2.08 7.23 -15.53
N ARG A 66 2.37 6.21 -16.35
CA ARG A 66 1.44 5.10 -16.64
C ARG A 66 1.80 3.80 -15.91
N ASP A 67 2.97 3.76 -15.29
CA ASP A 67 3.48 2.56 -14.64
C ASP A 67 3.05 2.54 -13.17
N ARG A 68 2.47 1.42 -12.77
CA ARG A 68 1.98 1.17 -11.41
C ARG A 68 2.52 -0.16 -10.91
N PHE A 69 3.51 -0.07 -10.04
CA PHE A 69 4.14 -1.22 -9.42
C PHE A 69 4.40 -0.92 -7.95
N GLY A 70 4.73 -1.94 -7.18
CA GLY A 70 4.96 -1.80 -5.76
C GLY A 70 5.67 -3.01 -5.20
N GLY A 71 5.92 -2.97 -3.91
CA GLY A 71 6.50 -4.08 -3.19
C GLY A 71 5.93 -4.19 -1.80
N PHE A 72 5.75 -5.42 -1.32
CA PHE A 72 5.44 -5.70 0.07
C PHE A 72 6.32 -6.81 0.60
N GLY A 73 6.46 -6.87 1.92
CA GLY A 73 7.09 -8.00 2.57
C GLY A 73 7.56 -7.66 3.96
N LYS A 74 8.56 -8.40 4.44
CA LYS A 74 9.11 -8.26 5.78
C LYS A 74 10.59 -7.93 5.72
N SER A 75 10.98 -6.87 6.42
CA SER A 75 12.35 -6.41 6.47
C SER A 75 12.79 -6.14 7.90
N SER A 76 14.06 -6.44 8.19
CA SER A 76 14.84 -5.90 9.31
C SER A 76 16.11 -5.24 8.77
N GLN A 77 17.06 -4.85 9.62
CA GLN A 77 18.36 -4.35 9.14
C GLN A 77 19.17 -5.43 8.41
N TRP A 78 18.91 -6.70 8.69
CA TRP A 78 19.77 -7.82 8.25
C TRP A 78 19.11 -8.76 7.25
N ARG A 79 17.79 -8.79 7.19
CA ARG A 79 17.04 -9.75 6.37
C ARG A 79 15.85 -9.09 5.71
N HIS A 80 15.75 -9.28 4.41
CA HIS A 80 14.70 -8.72 3.58
C HIS A 80 13.99 -9.82 2.82
N PHE A 81 12.67 -9.80 2.85
CA PHE A 81 11.80 -10.56 1.99
C PHE A 81 10.91 -9.55 1.27
N LEU A 82 10.96 -9.57 -0.05
CA LEU A 82 10.23 -8.64 -0.90
C LEU A 82 9.52 -9.42 -2.01
N GLU A 83 8.23 -9.14 -2.17
CA GLU A 83 7.46 -9.51 -3.34
C GLU A 83 7.17 -8.23 -4.13
N ILE A 84 7.47 -8.22 -5.42
CA ILE A 84 7.21 -7.10 -6.32
C ILE A 84 5.92 -7.39 -7.09
N PHE A 85 5.03 -6.41 -7.18
CA PHE A 85 3.74 -6.57 -7.84
C PHE A 85 3.42 -5.39 -8.75
N ALA A 86 2.59 -5.62 -9.76
CA ALA A 86 1.87 -4.55 -10.44
C ALA A 86 0.57 -4.27 -9.70
N TRP A 87 0.04 -3.05 -9.76
CA TRP A 87 -1.21 -2.73 -9.08
C TRP A 87 -2.12 -1.81 -9.88
N HIS A 88 -3.40 -1.85 -9.54
CA HIS A 88 -4.43 -0.98 -10.08
C HIS A 88 -5.42 -0.61 -8.98
N ARG A 89 -6.01 0.58 -9.09
CA ARG A 89 -7.02 1.04 -8.13
C ARG A 89 -8.23 1.61 -8.84
N GLU A 90 -9.39 1.21 -8.37
CA GLU A 90 -10.70 1.73 -8.77
C GLU A 90 -11.47 2.11 -7.51
N GLN A 91 -11.66 3.42 -7.29
CA GLN A 91 -12.27 3.94 -6.07
C GLN A 91 -11.55 3.39 -4.82
N ASN A 92 -12.22 2.55 -4.03
CA ASN A 92 -11.65 1.93 -2.83
C ASN A 92 -11.09 0.53 -3.07
N ARG A 93 -11.26 -0.04 -4.27
CA ARG A 93 -10.73 -1.36 -4.59
C ARG A 93 -9.30 -1.24 -5.10
N LEU A 94 -8.38 -1.88 -4.41
CA LEU A 94 -6.98 -2.08 -4.79
C LEU A 94 -6.81 -3.52 -5.29
N THR A 95 -6.27 -3.65 -6.49
CA THR A 95 -5.93 -4.94 -7.11
C THR A 95 -4.42 -5.04 -7.22
N LEU A 96 -3.84 -6.10 -6.65
CA LEU A 96 -2.43 -6.45 -6.80
C LEU A 96 -2.28 -7.64 -7.74
N HIS A 97 -1.30 -7.58 -8.62
CA HIS A 97 -0.92 -8.64 -9.54
C HIS A 97 0.50 -9.09 -9.20
N LEU A 98 0.63 -10.30 -8.66
CA LEU A 98 1.91 -10.92 -8.29
C LEU A 98 2.42 -11.72 -9.48
N PRO A 99 3.46 -11.25 -10.21
CA PRO A 99 3.91 -11.89 -11.44
C PRO A 99 4.55 -13.26 -11.19
N GLN A 100 5.25 -13.42 -10.06
CA GLN A 100 5.98 -14.63 -9.72
C GLN A 100 5.04 -15.84 -9.61
N ASP A 101 3.96 -15.68 -8.84
CA ASP A 101 2.98 -16.74 -8.60
C ASP A 101 1.80 -16.70 -9.57
N ARG A 102 1.71 -15.66 -10.42
CA ARG A 102 0.57 -15.38 -11.32
C ARG A 102 -0.77 -15.29 -10.59
N VAL A 103 -0.75 -14.70 -9.39
CA VAL A 103 -1.93 -14.52 -8.54
C VAL A 103 -2.41 -13.06 -8.59
N ARG A 104 -3.73 -12.89 -8.51
CA ARG A 104 -4.39 -11.61 -8.34
C ARG A 104 -4.99 -11.53 -6.93
N LEU A 105 -4.75 -10.42 -6.23
CA LEU A 105 -5.32 -10.14 -4.92
C LEU A 105 -6.17 -8.87 -5.02
N ASP A 106 -7.45 -8.98 -4.67
CA ASP A 106 -8.36 -7.84 -4.60
C ASP A 106 -8.62 -7.51 -3.12
N MET A 107 -8.51 -6.23 -2.76
CA MET A 107 -8.71 -5.74 -1.39
C MET A 107 -9.31 -4.32 -1.40
N GLU A 108 -10.02 -3.98 -0.34
CA GLU A 108 -10.42 -2.61 -0.08
C GLU A 108 -9.27 -1.85 0.58
N ALA A 109 -8.95 -0.67 0.06
CA ALA A 109 -7.93 0.22 0.60
C ALA A 109 -8.58 1.50 1.12
N ARG A 110 -8.36 1.81 2.40
CA ARG A 110 -8.80 3.05 3.04
C ARG A 110 -7.58 3.76 3.62
N VAL A 111 -7.41 5.03 3.27
CA VAL A 111 -6.36 5.91 3.82
C VAL A 111 -7.03 7.08 4.51
N TRP A 112 -6.55 7.45 5.69
CA TRP A 112 -7.00 8.59 6.47
C TRP A 112 -5.88 9.14 7.35
N GLU A 113 -6.03 10.36 7.84
CA GLU A 113 -5.16 10.91 8.87
C GLU A 113 -5.44 10.21 10.20
N CYS A 114 -4.41 9.78 10.92
CA CYS A 114 -4.59 8.95 12.10
C CYS A 114 -5.24 9.69 13.28
N GLU A 115 -5.18 11.03 13.36
CA GLU A 115 -5.78 11.85 14.44
C GLU A 115 -5.50 11.35 15.89
N GLY A 116 -4.35 10.71 16.13
CA GLY A 116 -3.97 10.15 17.43
C GLY A 116 -4.37 8.69 17.68
N GLU A 117 -5.00 8.01 16.71
CA GLU A 117 -5.27 6.57 16.74
C GLU A 117 -3.98 5.73 16.65
N ALA A 118 -2.96 6.24 15.96
CA ALA A 118 -1.69 5.57 15.76
C ALA A 118 -0.63 6.06 16.76
N PRO A 119 0.34 5.19 17.13
CA PRO A 119 1.50 5.62 17.89
C PRO A 119 2.27 6.72 17.16
N ALA A 120 2.73 7.74 17.89
CA ALA A 120 3.70 8.68 17.35
C ALA A 120 4.93 7.91 16.82
N PRO A 121 5.52 8.30 15.68
CA PRO A 121 5.32 9.54 14.94
C PRO A 121 4.36 9.43 13.74
N PHE A 122 3.47 8.42 13.69
CA PHE A 122 2.64 8.21 12.51
C PHE A 122 1.51 9.22 12.39
N GLU A 123 1.27 9.67 11.16
CA GLU A 123 0.29 10.71 10.82
C GLU A 123 -0.77 10.19 9.83
N LEU A 124 -0.40 9.19 9.03
CA LEU A 124 -1.26 8.57 8.02
C LEU A 124 -1.51 7.11 8.36
N CYS A 125 -2.76 6.69 8.23
CA CYS A 125 -3.25 5.35 8.51
C CYS A 125 -3.78 4.72 7.22
N LEU A 126 -3.38 3.48 6.96
CA LEU A 126 -3.83 2.67 5.84
C LEU A 126 -4.41 1.37 6.36
N GLU A 127 -5.63 1.07 5.95
CA GLU A 127 -6.26 -0.23 6.14
C GLU A 127 -6.43 -0.92 4.79
N LEU A 128 -5.92 -2.15 4.71
CA LEU A 128 -6.12 -3.05 3.60
C LEU A 128 -6.99 -4.21 4.07
N LYS A 129 -8.17 -4.35 3.47
CA LYS A 129 -9.14 -5.36 3.85
C LYS A 129 -9.40 -6.31 2.69
N SER A 130 -9.06 -7.57 2.89
CA SER A 130 -9.45 -8.69 2.04
C SER A 130 -10.62 -9.44 2.68
N GLU A 131 -11.16 -10.45 1.99
CA GLU A 131 -12.23 -11.30 2.53
C GLU A 131 -11.84 -12.00 3.85
N ARG A 132 -10.55 -12.29 4.05
CA ARG A 132 -10.06 -13.13 5.17
C ARG A 132 -9.21 -12.38 6.18
N HIS A 133 -8.67 -11.23 5.80
CA HIS A 133 -7.69 -10.52 6.61
C HIS A 133 -7.78 -9.02 6.40
N THR A 134 -7.79 -8.28 7.52
CA THR A 134 -7.52 -6.85 7.57
C THR A 134 -6.10 -6.60 8.05
N SER A 135 -5.32 -5.84 7.29
CA SER A 135 -3.97 -5.40 7.63
C SER A 135 -3.96 -3.88 7.83
N ARG A 136 -3.20 -3.41 8.83
CA ARG A 136 -3.02 -1.97 9.07
C ARG A 136 -1.57 -1.59 8.88
N TYR A 137 -1.38 -0.46 8.22
CA TYR A 137 -0.09 0.17 8.00
C TYR A 137 -0.17 1.63 8.37
N TYR A 138 0.99 2.21 8.63
CA TYR A 138 1.14 3.58 9.03
C TYR A 138 2.23 4.25 8.20
N SER A 139 2.08 5.55 8.03
CA SER A 139 3.05 6.41 7.36
C SER A 139 3.09 7.79 8.00
N ARG A 140 3.94 8.65 7.45
CA ARG A 140 4.15 10.04 7.84
C ARG A 140 4.05 10.92 6.61
N PHE A 141 3.64 12.18 6.77
CA PHE A 141 3.52 13.08 5.62
C PHE A 141 4.85 13.34 4.91
N ASP A 142 5.99 13.16 5.60
CA ASP A 142 7.33 13.31 5.03
C ASP A 142 7.92 12.02 4.44
N TRP A 143 7.22 10.89 4.52
CA TRP A 143 7.65 9.59 3.97
C TRP A 143 7.22 9.38 2.51
N VAL A 144 7.23 10.48 1.76
CA VAL A 144 6.86 10.52 0.36
C VAL A 144 8.04 10.06 -0.49
N ILE A 145 7.75 9.25 -1.49
CA ILE A 145 8.71 8.83 -2.51
C ILE A 145 8.56 9.80 -3.67
N GLU A 146 9.46 10.77 -3.75
CA GLU A 146 9.47 11.70 -4.87
C GLU A 146 9.79 10.95 -6.16
N GLY A 147 8.95 11.14 -7.18
CA GLY A 147 9.20 10.67 -8.53
C GLY A 147 10.36 11.41 -9.16
N GLY A 148 11.58 11.14 -8.71
CA GLY A 148 12.79 11.57 -9.40
C GLY A 148 12.86 10.92 -10.79
N LYS A 149 13.64 11.50 -11.70
CA LYS A 149 14.33 10.65 -12.68
C LYS A 149 15.01 9.58 -11.83
N ALA A 150 14.74 8.30 -12.08
CA ALA A 150 15.48 7.21 -11.45
C ALA A 150 16.94 7.67 -11.38
N PRO A 151 17.60 7.64 -10.20
CA PRO A 151 18.97 8.11 -10.11
C PRO A 151 19.69 7.45 -11.27
N HIS A 152 20.20 8.27 -12.19
CA HIS A 152 21.12 7.75 -13.17
C HIS A 152 22.26 7.30 -12.28
N ILE A 153 22.33 5.99 -12.00
CA ILE A 153 23.42 5.44 -11.23
C ILE A 153 24.60 5.53 -12.17
N GLU A 154 25.20 6.72 -12.24
CA GLU A 154 26.48 6.94 -12.89
C GLU A 154 27.47 6.01 -12.21
N GLY A 155 27.82 4.92 -12.90
CA GLY A 155 28.74 3.92 -12.38
C GLY A 155 28.13 2.57 -12.01
N LEU A 156 26.84 2.32 -12.23
CA LEU A 156 26.46 0.94 -12.58
C LEU A 156 26.99 0.76 -14.00
N PRO A 157 28.04 -0.05 -14.24
CA PRO A 157 28.31 -0.46 -15.60
C PRO A 157 26.97 -1.00 -16.10
N GLU A 158 26.50 -0.42 -17.21
CA GLU A 158 25.53 -1.10 -18.06
C GLU A 158 25.97 -2.55 -18.03
N LEU A 159 25.12 -3.43 -17.47
CA LEU A 159 25.37 -4.86 -17.52
C LEU A 159 25.38 -5.16 -19.00
N ALA A 160 26.55 -4.97 -19.60
CA ALA A 160 26.80 -5.28 -20.96
C ALA A 160 26.39 -6.75 -21.02
N PRO A 161 25.54 -7.15 -21.96
CA PRO A 161 25.26 -8.57 -22.17
C PRO A 161 26.52 -9.40 -22.47
N HIS A 162 27.72 -8.79 -22.40
CA HIS A 162 29.03 -9.33 -22.73
C HIS A 162 30.11 -9.06 -21.65
N ALA A 163 29.77 -8.64 -20.43
CA ALA A 163 30.76 -8.46 -19.35
C ALA A 163 30.74 -9.55 -18.27
N ALA A 164 30.23 -10.75 -18.59
CA ALA A 164 30.85 -11.93 -17.99
C ALA A 164 32.21 -12.08 -18.67
N PRO A 165 33.35 -12.15 -17.95
CA PRO A 165 34.55 -12.67 -18.58
C PRO A 165 34.15 -14.00 -19.22
N ALA A 166 34.42 -14.17 -20.51
CA ALA A 166 34.24 -15.45 -21.15
C ALA A 166 34.91 -16.49 -20.24
N LEU A 167 34.12 -17.39 -19.67
CA LEU A 167 34.69 -18.55 -19.00
C LEU A 167 35.65 -19.16 -20.02
N PRO A 168 36.92 -19.39 -19.69
CA PRO A 168 37.83 -20.04 -20.63
C PRO A 168 37.13 -21.30 -21.17
N GLU A 169 37.03 -21.41 -22.50
CA GLU A 169 36.59 -22.64 -23.14
C GLU A 169 37.53 -23.75 -22.64
N GLY A 170 37.01 -24.65 -21.81
CA GLY A 170 37.81 -25.68 -21.13
C GLY A 170 37.85 -25.58 -19.60
N LEU A 171 36.99 -24.79 -18.95
CA LEU A 171 36.74 -24.92 -17.51
C LEU A 171 36.00 -26.25 -17.24
N GLU A 172 36.75 -27.35 -17.28
CA GLU A 172 36.29 -28.61 -16.72
C GLU A 172 36.13 -28.43 -15.22
N PHE A 173 34.90 -28.60 -14.74
CA PHE A 173 34.65 -28.70 -13.31
C PHE A 173 35.32 -29.97 -12.80
N THR A 174 36.54 -29.84 -12.29
CA THR A 174 37.13 -30.86 -11.43
C THR A 174 36.61 -30.60 -10.03
N PRO A 175 35.64 -31.39 -9.51
CA PRO A 175 35.31 -31.29 -8.10
C PRO A 175 36.59 -31.51 -7.30
N ASP A 176 36.87 -30.64 -6.33
CA ASP A 176 37.99 -30.87 -5.44
C ASP A 176 37.80 -32.20 -4.68
N ALA A 177 38.87 -32.71 -4.08
CA ALA A 177 38.86 -33.99 -3.40
C ALA A 177 37.79 -34.08 -2.28
N ASP A 178 37.43 -32.95 -1.68
CA ASP A 178 36.43 -32.87 -0.61
C ASP A 178 35.01 -32.93 -1.19
N ALA A 179 34.77 -32.32 -2.35
CA ALA A 179 33.51 -32.43 -3.09
C ALA A 179 33.27 -33.86 -3.61
N GLN A 180 34.32 -34.58 -4.02
CA GLN A 180 34.21 -35.99 -4.43
C GLN A 180 33.91 -36.92 -3.25
N ALA A 181 34.49 -36.65 -2.08
CA ALA A 181 34.24 -37.45 -0.87
C ALA A 181 32.79 -37.35 -0.37
N LEU A 182 32.10 -36.23 -0.65
CA LEU A 182 30.69 -36.02 -0.33
C LEU A 182 29.73 -36.73 -1.30
N LEU A 183 30.12 -36.90 -2.57
CA LEU A 183 29.30 -37.57 -3.58
C LEU A 183 29.43 -39.11 -3.55
N ALA A 184 30.44 -39.63 -2.85
CA ALA A 184 30.68 -41.07 -2.69
C ALA A 184 30.05 -41.67 -1.42
N ARG A 185 29.18 -40.91 -0.72
CA ARG A 185 28.39 -41.36 0.44
C ARG A 185 26.92 -41.40 0.08
#